data_AF-A0A1B6LJN7-F1
#
_entry.id   AF-A0A1B6LJN7-F1
#
_cell.length_a   1.000
_cell.length_b   1.000
_cell.length_c   1.000
_cell.angle_alpha   90.00
_cell.angle_beta   90.00
_cell.angle_gamma   90.00
#
_symmetry.space_group_name_H-M   'P 1'
#
loop_
_entity.id
_entity.type
_entity.pdbx_description
1 polymer ?
#
loop_
_entity_poly.entity_id
_entity_poly.type
_entity_poly.pdbx_seq_one_letter_code
_entity_poly.pdbx_strand_id
1 'polypeptide(L)'
;PSCMTGPDDHHSPYPCNGPSRSGETSEEVGTLLQQPLALGYLVSTAPTGRMPRWFWTTCPHLETACPAFLKNALHLHSTAIQQNSEELLQQQSNVAGHPLDSQYTTDVLRYVLEGYNSLSWLALDSNTHDRLSCLPVHMQILMQLYHMTSALV
;
A
#
# COMPACT_ATOMS: atom_id res chain seq x y z
N PRO A 1 -34.86 35.08 -40.53
CA PRO A 1 -35.43 33.83 -40.01
C PRO A 1 -34.34 33.05 -39.24
N SER A 2 -34.13 33.26 -37.93
CA SER A 2 -34.93 32.71 -36.82
C SER A 2 -35.07 31.18 -36.98
N CYS A 3 -34.65 30.28 -36.07
CA CYS A 3 -34.41 30.36 -34.64
C CYS A 3 -34.00 28.98 -34.05
N MET A 4 -33.52 28.98 -32.79
CA MET A 4 -33.49 27.90 -31.76
C MET A 4 -32.44 26.78 -31.90
N THR A 5 -31.45 26.57 -31.00
CA THR A 5 -31.45 26.16 -29.57
C THR A 5 -32.12 24.83 -29.25
N GLY A 6 -31.35 23.86 -28.75
CA GLY A 6 -31.80 22.93 -27.70
C GLY A 6 -31.74 21.43 -27.99
N PRO A 7 -31.69 20.57 -26.94
CA PRO A 7 -30.93 19.33 -26.86
C PRO A 7 -31.80 18.06 -26.69
N ASP A 8 -31.23 16.85 -26.75
CA ASP A 8 -31.82 15.62 -26.18
C ASP A 8 -30.67 14.60 -25.93
N ASP A 9 -30.15 14.41 -24.71
CA ASP A 9 -30.74 13.74 -23.53
C ASP A 9 -30.96 12.22 -23.71
N HIS A 10 -29.88 11.45 -23.55
CA HIS A 10 -30.00 10.04 -23.15
C HIS A 10 -30.15 9.97 -21.62
N HIS A 11 -31.41 9.82 -21.23
CA HIS A 11 -31.92 9.45 -19.90
C HIS A 11 -31.00 8.52 -19.10
N SER A 12 -30.47 9.03 -17.98
CA SER A 12 -30.12 8.23 -16.80
C SER A 12 -31.35 8.15 -15.89
N PRO A 13 -31.78 6.96 -15.43
CA PRO A 13 -33.07 6.78 -14.77
C PRO A 13 -33.09 7.08 -13.26
N TYR A 14 -32.14 7.85 -12.72
CA TYR A 14 -32.08 8.13 -11.28
C TYR A 14 -32.24 9.63 -10.98
N PRO A 15 -33.44 10.10 -10.57
CA PRO A 15 -33.62 11.43 -10.04
C PRO A 15 -33.45 11.41 -8.51
N CYS A 16 -32.45 12.11 -7.98
CA CYS A 16 -32.40 12.44 -6.55
C CYS A 16 -32.09 13.94 -6.40
N ASN A 17 -33.14 14.75 -6.47
CA ASN A 17 -33.15 16.14 -6.04
C ASN A 17 -33.20 16.15 -4.50
N GLY A 18 -32.28 16.87 -3.84
CA GLY A 18 -32.19 16.91 -2.37
C GLY A 18 -33.30 17.73 -1.71
N PRO A 19 -33.33 17.70 -0.36
CA PRO A 19 -33.62 18.92 0.38
C PRO A 19 -32.56 19.20 1.46
N SER A 20 -32.09 20.44 1.51
CA SER A 20 -31.48 21.03 2.71
C SER A 20 -32.50 21.10 3.84
N ARG A 21 -32.22 20.46 4.99
CA ARG A 21 -32.23 21.08 6.34
C ARG A 21 -32.13 20.03 7.45
N SER A 22 -31.14 20.27 8.31
CA SER A 22 -31.22 20.18 9.77
C SER A 22 -31.57 18.82 10.39
N GLY A 23 -30.55 18.16 10.91
CA GLY A 23 -30.70 17.06 11.86
C GLY A 23 -29.36 16.41 12.11
N GLU A 24 -28.70 16.78 13.21
CA GLU A 24 -27.53 16.11 13.74
C GLU A 24 -27.83 14.62 13.96
N THR A 25 -27.31 13.79 13.08
CA THR A 25 -27.05 12.38 13.38
C THR A 25 -25.64 12.10 12.90
N SER A 26 -24.76 11.93 13.87
CA SER A 26 -23.39 11.42 13.75
C SER A 26 -23.29 10.37 12.65
N GLU A 27 -22.87 10.76 11.45
CA GLU A 27 -22.30 9.81 10.51
C GLU A 27 -20.97 9.40 11.12
N GLU A 28 -20.92 8.21 11.71
CA GLU A 28 -19.67 7.49 11.93
C GLU A 28 -19.07 7.16 10.54
N VAL A 29 -18.49 8.17 9.88
CA VAL A 29 -17.55 8.04 8.76
C VAL A 29 -16.19 7.54 9.29
N GLY A 30 -16.23 6.63 10.26
CA GLY A 30 -15.07 6.09 10.99
C GLY A 30 -14.60 4.72 10.48
N THR A 31 -15.31 4.12 9.53
CA THR A 31 -14.91 2.88 8.83
C THR A 31 -15.00 3.04 7.31
N LEU A 32 -14.61 4.21 6.80
CA LEU A 32 -14.26 4.33 5.39
C LEU A 32 -13.10 3.36 5.13
N LEU A 33 -13.43 2.23 4.48
CA LEU A 33 -12.52 1.20 3.99
C LEU A 33 -11.21 1.86 3.56
N GLN A 34 -10.15 1.77 4.37
CA GLN A 34 -8.90 2.48 4.10
C GLN A 34 -8.30 1.96 2.79
N GLN A 35 -8.66 2.62 1.68
CA GLN A 35 -8.08 2.37 0.38
C GLN A 35 -6.59 2.72 0.46
N PRO A 36 -5.73 1.95 -0.22
CA PRO A 36 -4.30 2.22 -0.19
C PRO A 36 -4.01 3.59 -0.80
N LEU A 37 -3.18 4.37 -0.11
CA LEU A 37 -2.72 5.69 -0.55
C LEU A 37 -1.82 5.63 -1.79
N ALA A 38 -1.12 4.50 -1.96
CA ALA A 38 -0.31 4.19 -3.13
C ALA A 38 -0.22 2.67 -3.27
N LEU A 39 -0.08 2.22 -4.51
CA LEU A 39 0.18 0.83 -4.86
C LEU A 39 1.50 0.74 -5.63
N GLY A 40 2.28 -0.29 -5.33
CA GLY A 40 3.56 -0.54 -5.96
C GLY A 40 3.85 -2.02 -6.08
N TYR A 41 4.89 -2.35 -6.85
CA TYR A 41 5.32 -3.72 -7.04
C TYR A 41 6.80 -3.84 -6.72
N LEU A 42 7.17 -4.91 -6.01
CA LEU A 42 8.55 -5.35 -5.87
C LEU A 42 8.72 -6.58 -6.76
N VAL A 43 9.56 -6.45 -7.78
CA VAL A 43 9.84 -7.50 -8.76
C VAL A 43 11.30 -7.90 -8.64
N SER A 44 11.57 -9.19 -8.46
CA SER A 44 12.93 -9.68 -8.21
C SER A 44 13.15 -11.07 -8.80
N THR A 45 14.34 -11.32 -9.33
CA THR A 45 14.80 -12.65 -9.72
C THR A 45 15.27 -13.48 -8.52
N ALA A 46 15.67 -12.84 -7.43
CA ALA A 46 15.91 -13.52 -6.16
C ALA A 46 14.58 -14.04 -5.59
N PRO A 47 14.57 -15.24 -4.97
CA PRO A 47 13.36 -15.86 -4.44
C PRO A 47 12.81 -15.10 -3.24
N THR A 48 11.57 -15.36 -2.83
CA THR A 48 11.05 -14.86 -1.54
C THR A 48 11.64 -15.61 -0.34
N GLY A 49 12.16 -16.81 -0.55
CA GLY A 49 12.52 -17.76 0.50
C GLY A 49 11.31 -18.60 0.95
N ARG A 50 11.46 -19.35 2.05
CA ARG A 50 10.41 -20.22 2.59
C ARG A 50 9.33 -19.38 3.28
N MET A 51 8.28 -19.03 2.55
CA MET A 51 7.10 -18.39 3.13
C MET A 51 6.13 -19.44 3.70
N PRO A 52 5.33 -19.09 4.71
CA PRO A 52 4.26 -19.96 5.21
C PRO A 52 3.21 -20.24 4.12
N ARG A 53 2.60 -21.43 4.11
CA ARG A 53 1.57 -21.79 3.11
C ARG A 53 0.41 -20.81 3.04
N TRP A 54 0.02 -20.23 4.18
CA TRP A 54 -1.07 -19.25 4.23
C TRP A 54 -0.77 -17.99 3.42
N PHE A 55 0.51 -17.61 3.26
CA PHE A 55 0.93 -16.46 2.46
C PHE A 55 0.54 -16.62 0.98
N TRP A 56 0.59 -17.85 0.47
CA TRP A 56 0.28 -18.17 -0.93
C TRP A 56 -1.15 -18.65 -1.17
N THR A 57 -2.02 -18.67 -0.16
CA THR A 57 -3.38 -19.24 -0.30
C THR A 57 -4.22 -18.65 -1.43
N THR A 58 -4.05 -17.35 -1.69
CA THR A 58 -4.77 -16.66 -2.79
C THR A 58 -4.13 -16.93 -4.16
N CYS A 59 -2.85 -17.31 -4.20
CA CYS A 59 -2.09 -17.54 -5.42
C CYS A 59 -1.01 -18.64 -5.27
N PRO A 60 -1.40 -19.92 -5.06
CA PRO A 60 -0.43 -20.99 -4.77
C PRO A 60 0.59 -21.22 -5.90
N HIS A 61 0.19 -20.95 -7.14
CA HIS A 61 1.02 -21.08 -8.33
C HIS A 61 2.20 -20.10 -8.37
N LEU A 62 2.19 -19.04 -7.54
CA LEU A 62 3.28 -18.06 -7.48
C LEU A 62 4.36 -18.41 -6.47
N GLU A 63 4.16 -19.42 -5.62
CA GLU A 63 5.13 -19.83 -4.59
C GLU A 63 6.51 -20.18 -5.18
N THR A 64 6.54 -20.76 -6.38
CA THR A 64 7.77 -21.18 -7.08
C THR A 64 8.03 -20.36 -8.34
N ALA A 65 7.34 -19.23 -8.54
CA ALA A 65 7.50 -18.41 -9.74
C ALA A 65 8.80 -17.58 -9.67
N CYS A 66 9.45 -17.43 -10.82
CA CYS A 66 10.55 -16.49 -11.02
C CYS A 66 10.27 -15.68 -12.30
N PRO A 67 10.28 -14.33 -12.25
CA PRO A 67 10.58 -13.50 -11.09
C PRO A 67 9.48 -13.53 -10.01
N ALA A 68 9.88 -13.29 -8.75
CA ALA A 68 8.95 -13.02 -7.67
C ALA A 68 8.26 -11.67 -7.89
N PHE A 69 6.94 -11.65 -7.71
CA PHE A 69 6.10 -10.47 -7.96
C PHE A 69 5.25 -10.15 -6.72
N LEU A 70 5.65 -9.12 -5.96
CA LEU A 70 5.01 -8.76 -4.70
C LEU A 70 4.28 -7.43 -4.83
N LYS A 71 2.95 -7.44 -4.64
CA LYS A 71 2.13 -6.23 -4.60
C LYS A 71 2.25 -5.60 -3.21
N ASN A 72 2.62 -4.32 -3.19
CA ASN A 72 2.76 -3.52 -1.97
C ASN A 72 1.72 -2.41 -1.96
N ALA A 73 1.21 -2.11 -0.77
CA ALA A 73 0.17 -1.12 -0.56
C ALA A 73 0.57 -0.23 0.61
N LEU A 74 0.53 1.09 0.40
CA LEU A 74 0.77 2.06 1.45
C LEU A 74 -0.57 2.37 2.12
N HIS A 75 -0.68 2.14 3.42
CA HIS A 75 -1.87 2.46 4.22
C HIS A 75 -1.51 3.48 5.31
N LEU A 76 -2.51 4.28 5.73
CA LEU A 76 -2.36 5.16 6.89
C LEU A 76 -2.42 4.35 8.17
N HIS A 77 -1.32 4.33 8.92
CA HIS A 77 -1.34 3.79 10.27
C HIS A 77 -1.64 4.93 11.25
N SER A 78 -2.90 5.11 11.64
CA SER A 78 -3.23 5.98 12.77
C SER A 78 -4.48 5.54 13.50
N THR A 79 -4.36 5.35 14.82
CA THR A 79 -5.48 5.19 15.75
C THR A 79 -5.92 6.51 16.39
N ALA A 80 -5.34 7.68 16.03
CA ALA A 80 -5.59 8.94 16.75
C ALA A 80 -5.63 10.25 15.92
N ILE A 81 -5.48 10.24 14.59
CA ILE A 81 -5.25 11.47 13.78
C ILE A 81 -6.51 12.10 13.16
N GLN A 82 -7.73 11.61 13.42
CA GLN A 82 -8.94 12.27 12.88
C GLN A 82 -9.21 13.68 13.47
N GLN A 83 -8.46 14.14 14.48
CA GLN A 83 -8.69 15.44 15.11
C GLN A 83 -7.67 16.54 14.77
N ASN A 84 -6.62 16.26 13.97
CA ASN A 84 -5.54 17.23 13.73
C ASN A 84 -4.87 17.11 12.34
N SER A 85 -5.56 16.55 11.33
CA SER A 85 -4.93 16.25 10.04
C SER A 85 -4.70 17.47 9.15
N GLU A 86 -5.52 18.52 9.25
CA GLU A 86 -5.45 19.65 8.31
C GLU A 86 -4.34 20.66 8.66
N GLU A 87 -3.99 20.77 9.95
CA GLU A 87 -2.99 21.75 10.44
C GLU A 87 -1.55 21.24 10.30
N LEU A 88 -1.31 19.93 10.50
CA LEU A 88 0.02 19.33 10.40
C LEU A 88 0.54 19.30 8.95
N LEU A 89 -0.35 19.08 7.97
CA LEU A 89 -0.02 19.06 6.55
C LEU A 89 0.43 20.42 6.01
N GLN A 90 -0.04 21.52 6.62
CA GLN A 90 0.31 22.90 6.22
C GLN A 90 1.59 23.41 6.87
N GLN A 91 1.99 22.88 8.03
CA GLN A 91 3.14 23.40 8.78
C GLN A 91 4.49 22.79 8.35
N GLN A 92 4.49 21.74 7.52
CA GLN A 92 5.68 20.96 7.17
C GLN A 92 6.30 21.29 5.79
N SER A 93 5.93 22.42 5.18
CA SER A 93 6.32 22.78 3.81
C SER A 93 7.70 23.43 3.65
N ASN A 94 8.49 23.61 4.72
CA ASN A 94 9.66 24.51 4.69
C ASN A 94 11.03 23.89 4.94
N VAL A 95 11.19 22.57 4.94
CA VAL A 95 12.53 21.95 4.90
C VAL A 95 12.52 20.78 3.94
N ALA A 96 13.11 20.96 2.77
CA ALA A 96 13.48 19.82 1.92
C ALA A 96 14.49 18.96 2.70
N GLY A 97 14.22 17.66 2.84
CA GLY A 97 15.21 16.75 3.40
C GLY A 97 14.90 15.27 3.18
N HIS A 98 13.78 14.78 3.70
CA HIS A 98 13.54 13.34 3.77
C HIS A 98 12.48 12.86 2.77
N PRO A 99 12.73 11.80 1.98
CA PRO A 99 11.75 11.28 1.02
C PRO A 99 10.44 10.77 1.62
N LEU A 100 10.41 10.44 2.93
CA LEU A 100 9.17 10.11 3.65
C LEU A 100 8.27 11.32 3.92
N ASP A 101 8.80 12.54 3.85
CA ASP A 101 8.03 13.77 4.07
C ASP A 101 7.38 14.27 2.75
N SER A 102 7.50 13.49 1.66
CA SER A 102 6.90 13.87 0.39
C SER A 102 5.37 13.92 0.48
N GLN A 103 4.79 14.97 -0.11
CA GLN A 103 3.34 15.08 -0.30
C GLN A 103 2.81 14.05 -1.32
N TYR A 104 3.70 13.45 -2.12
CA TYR A 104 3.36 12.39 -3.06
C TYR A 104 3.56 11.03 -2.40
N THR A 105 2.45 10.34 -2.13
CA THR A 105 2.43 9.00 -1.49
C THR A 105 3.19 7.94 -2.30
N THR A 106 3.26 8.11 -3.62
CA THR A 106 4.09 7.27 -4.51
C THR A 106 5.58 7.44 -4.27
N ASP A 107 6.03 8.63 -3.87
CA ASP A 107 7.44 8.88 -3.56
C ASP A 107 7.83 8.23 -2.24
N VAL A 108 6.97 8.38 -1.24
CA VAL A 108 7.09 7.69 0.04
C VAL A 108 7.17 6.18 -0.16
N LEU A 109 6.22 5.60 -0.91
CA LEU A 109 6.20 4.16 -1.19
C LEU A 109 7.47 3.72 -1.95
N ARG A 110 7.89 4.47 -2.98
CA ARG A 110 9.11 4.15 -3.73
C ARG A 110 10.33 4.13 -2.82
N TYR A 111 10.51 5.16 -2.00
CA TYR A 111 11.62 5.24 -1.06
C TYR A 111 11.65 4.05 -0.08
N VAL A 112 10.49 3.67 0.47
CA VAL A 112 10.38 2.49 1.36
C VAL A 112 10.79 1.21 0.63
N LEU A 113 10.29 1.00 -0.60
CA LEU A 113 10.61 -0.20 -1.39
C LEU A 113 12.09 -0.24 -1.82
N GLU A 114 12.70 0.90 -2.14
CA GLU A 114 14.15 1.01 -2.38
C GLU A 114 14.96 0.65 -1.13
N GLY A 115 14.50 1.10 0.05
CA GLY A 115 15.07 0.70 1.34
C GLY A 115 14.95 -0.80 1.58
N TYR A 116 13.79 -1.41 1.30
CA TYR A 116 13.61 -2.86 1.43
C TYR A 116 14.47 -3.66 0.46
N ASN A 117 14.60 -3.18 -0.79
CA ASN A 117 15.52 -3.76 -1.76
C ASN A 117 16.96 -3.70 -1.26
N SER A 118 17.40 -2.57 -0.71
CA SER A 118 18.75 -2.42 -0.13
C SER A 118 18.98 -3.38 1.05
N LEU A 119 18.00 -3.50 1.95
CA LEU A 119 18.06 -4.41 3.11
C LEU A 119 18.04 -5.89 2.72
N SER A 120 17.51 -6.24 1.54
CA SER A 120 17.54 -7.63 1.05
C SER A 120 18.95 -8.09 0.70
N TRP A 121 19.84 -7.17 0.30
CA TRP A 121 21.24 -7.46 -0.05
C TRP A 121 22.14 -7.73 1.15
N LEU A 122 21.66 -7.52 2.38
CA LEU A 122 22.44 -7.80 3.58
C LEU A 122 22.59 -9.30 3.87
N ALA A 123 21.77 -10.14 3.24
CA ALA A 123 21.81 -11.59 3.35
C ALA A 123 22.24 -12.19 2.00
N LEU A 124 23.50 -12.58 1.88
CA LEU A 124 24.11 -13.08 0.64
C LEU A 124 24.40 -14.57 0.71
N ASP A 125 24.29 -15.25 -0.43
CA ASP A 125 24.85 -16.57 -0.64
C ASP A 125 26.35 -16.45 -0.94
N SER A 126 27.17 -17.21 -0.20
CA SER A 126 28.63 -17.22 -0.38
C SER A 126 29.05 -17.77 -1.74
N ASN A 127 28.23 -18.60 -2.37
CA ASN A 127 28.59 -19.29 -3.61
C ASN A 127 28.22 -18.48 -4.85
N THR A 128 27.00 -17.95 -4.89
CA THR A 128 26.49 -17.17 -6.02
C THR A 128 26.78 -15.68 -5.91
N HIS A 129 27.14 -15.20 -4.71
CA HIS A 129 27.23 -13.77 -4.38
C HIS A 129 25.92 -12.99 -4.64
N ASP A 130 24.81 -13.69 -4.77
CA ASP A 130 23.48 -13.10 -4.89
C ASP A 130 22.78 -13.10 -3.52
N ARG A 131 21.74 -12.28 -3.38
CA ARG A 131 20.94 -12.24 -2.16
C ARG A 131 20.11 -13.51 -2.00
N LEU A 132 20.00 -13.97 -0.74
CA LEU A 132 19.24 -15.17 -0.38
C LEU A 132 17.73 -15.02 -0.58
N SER A 133 17.22 -13.78 -0.48
CA SER A 133 15.81 -13.46 -0.66
C SER A 133 15.63 -12.04 -1.21
N CYS A 134 14.53 -11.79 -1.91
CA CYS A 134 14.09 -10.45 -2.32
C CYS A 134 13.48 -9.64 -1.17
N LEU A 135 13.26 -10.25 0.00
CA LEU A 135 12.67 -9.61 1.17
C LEU A 135 13.75 -8.94 2.03
N PRO A 136 13.44 -7.84 2.73
CA PRO A 136 14.40 -7.21 3.63
C PRO A 136 14.80 -8.15 4.79
N VAL A 137 16.05 -8.05 5.26
CA VAL A 137 16.64 -8.98 6.24
C VAL A 137 15.79 -9.23 7.49
N HIS A 138 15.09 -8.22 8.01
CA HIS A 138 14.24 -8.38 9.20
C HIS A 138 13.04 -9.30 8.94
N MET A 139 12.45 -9.27 7.74
CA MET A 139 11.38 -10.21 7.36
C MET A 139 11.91 -11.64 7.24
N GLN A 140 13.13 -11.79 6.71
CA GLN A 140 13.78 -13.11 6.63
C GLN A 140 13.97 -13.72 8.03
N ILE A 141 14.44 -12.91 9.00
CA ILE A 141 14.61 -13.33 10.41
C ILE A 141 13.25 -13.70 11.04
N LEU A 142 12.21 -12.88 10.81
CA LEU A 142 10.86 -13.19 11.29
C LEU A 142 10.34 -14.53 10.73
N MET A 143 10.63 -14.84 9.46
CA MET A 143 10.27 -16.13 8.87
C MET A 143 11.07 -17.29 9.45
N GLN A 144 12.34 -17.10 9.76
CA GLN A 144 13.13 -18.11 10.48
C GLN A 144 12.54 -18.39 11.86
N LEU A 145 12.21 -17.33 12.63
CA LEU A 145 11.57 -17.45 13.94
C LEU A 145 10.22 -18.18 13.85
N TYR A 146 9.40 -17.83 12.85
CA TYR A 146 8.14 -18.52 12.58
C TYR A 146 8.35 -20.02 12.37
N HIS A 147 9.29 -20.40 11.49
CA HIS A 147 9.54 -21.83 11.19
C HIS A 147 10.11 -22.59 12.38
N MET A 148 10.99 -21.97 13.17
CA MET A 148 11.50 -22.58 14.40
C MET A 148 10.37 -22.81 15.40
N THR A 149 9.47 -21.84 15.58
CA THR A 149 8.33 -21.97 16.50
C THR A 149 7.31 -22.99 16.00
N SER A 150 7.02 -22.98 14.69
CA SER A 150 6.10 -23.93 14.06
C SER A 150 6.60 -25.37 14.10
N ALA A 151 7.91 -25.60 14.26
CA ALA A 151 8.47 -26.95 14.40
C ALA A 151 8.35 -27.50 15.83
N LEU A 152 7.98 -26.67 16.81
CA LEU A 152 7.81 -27.06 18.22
C LEU A 152 6.36 -27.45 18.56
N VAL A 153 5.41 -27.22 17.65
CA VAL A 153 3.98 -27.55 17.79
C VAL A 153 3.67 -28.77 16.94
#